data_AF-A0A8X7VSB7-F1
#
_entry.id   AF-A0A8X7VSB7-F1
#
_cell.length_a   1.000
_cell.length_b   1.000
_cell.length_c   1.000
_cell.angle_alpha   90.00
_cell.angle_beta   90.00
_cell.angle_gamma   90.00
#
_symmetry.space_group_name_H-M   'P 1'
#
loop_
_entity.id
_entity.type
_entity.pdbx_description
1 polymer ?
#
loop_
_entity_poly.entity_id
_entity_poly.type
_entity_poly.pdbx_seq_one_letter_code
_entity_poly.pdbx_strand_id
1 'polypeptide(L)'
;MGGCAVFTAYGATAHAAEIRPGDSIAVIGIGGVGCSCLQIARAFGASDIIAVDVQDDKLQNALTLGATHIVNAAKENAVDRIRGHDDLCEDFFAYNRAKGTLYDGETRLFLRHDDSPVYMYSMGGCAVFTAYGATAHAAEIRPGDSIAVIGIGGVGCSCLQIARAFGASDIIAVDVQDDKLQNALTLGATHIVNAAKENAVDRIRVGWCVDVAVEALGKPQTFMQCTLSVKDGGKAVMIGLSQAGSVGEIDINRLVKRKIKVIGSYGGRARQDLPEVVKLAESGIQV
;
A
#
# COMPACT_ATOMS: atom_id res chain seq x y z
N MET A 1 -2.55 -16.59 -9.34
CA MET A 1 -2.19 -15.37 -8.57
C MET A 1 -0.75 -15.01 -8.89
N GLY A 2 -0.47 -13.74 -9.16
CA GLY A 2 0.73 -13.28 -9.88
C GLY A 2 2.03 -13.32 -9.09
N GLY A 3 3.14 -13.64 -9.77
CA GLY A 3 4.46 -13.87 -9.18
C GLY A 3 5.02 -12.72 -8.33
N CYS A 4 4.64 -11.47 -8.58
CA CYS A 4 5.14 -10.32 -7.79
C CYS A 4 4.74 -10.38 -6.31
N ALA A 5 3.50 -10.81 -6.00
CA ALA A 5 3.06 -10.93 -4.63
C ALA A 5 3.86 -11.99 -3.86
N VAL A 6 4.22 -13.08 -4.54
CA VAL A 6 5.02 -14.17 -3.99
C VAL A 6 6.48 -13.78 -3.81
N PHE A 7 7.10 -13.07 -4.77
CA PHE A 7 8.47 -12.57 -4.62
C PHE A 7 8.59 -11.53 -3.51
N THR A 8 7.61 -10.63 -3.43
CA THR A 8 7.53 -9.62 -2.36
C THR A 8 7.36 -10.30 -1.00
N ALA A 9 6.43 -11.26 -0.92
CA ALA A 9 6.22 -12.02 0.29
C ALA A 9 7.45 -12.84 0.67
N TYR A 10 8.12 -13.50 -0.28
CA TYR A 10 9.34 -14.27 -0.02
C TYR A 10 10.49 -13.39 0.47
N GLY A 11 10.73 -12.25 -0.17
CA GLY A 11 11.70 -11.27 0.32
C GLY A 11 11.36 -10.76 1.72
N ALA A 12 10.09 -10.51 1.99
CA ALA A 12 9.62 -10.09 3.30
C ALA A 12 9.80 -11.17 4.39
N THR A 13 9.41 -12.41 4.13
CA THR A 13 9.42 -13.50 5.10
C THR A 13 10.81 -14.14 5.26
N ALA A 14 11.51 -14.38 4.16
CA ALA A 14 12.76 -15.14 4.16
C ALA A 14 14.00 -14.25 4.36
N HIS A 15 13.97 -13.01 3.86
CA HIS A 15 15.16 -12.14 3.89
C HIS A 15 15.03 -10.96 4.87
N ALA A 16 13.83 -10.40 5.04
CA ALA A 16 13.64 -9.26 5.94
C ALA A 16 13.29 -9.69 7.36
N ALA A 17 12.38 -10.67 7.52
CA ALA A 17 11.99 -11.24 8.81
C ALA A 17 12.86 -12.43 9.24
N GLU A 18 13.61 -13.03 8.31
CA GLU A 18 14.49 -14.19 8.58
C GLU A 18 13.80 -15.32 9.37
N ILE A 19 12.54 -15.60 9.03
CA ILE A 19 11.69 -16.54 9.77
C ILE A 19 12.40 -17.88 9.96
N ARG A 20 12.40 -18.33 11.21
CA ARG A 20 12.94 -19.61 11.63
C ARG A 20 11.82 -20.56 12.03
N PRO A 21 12.07 -21.89 11.98
CA PRO A 21 11.14 -22.85 12.53
C PRO A 21 10.84 -22.57 14.00
N GLY A 22 9.56 -22.48 14.36
CA GLY A 22 9.09 -22.19 15.71
C GLY A 22 8.82 -20.71 16.01
N ASP A 23 9.03 -19.80 15.05
CA ASP A 23 8.75 -18.38 15.28
C ASP A 23 7.24 -18.08 15.33
N SER A 24 6.91 -17.04 16.10
CA SER A 24 5.59 -16.42 16.16
C SER A 24 5.53 -15.15 15.31
N ILE A 25 4.53 -15.07 14.43
CA ILE A 25 4.45 -14.07 13.37
C ILE A 25 3.05 -13.49 13.28
N ALA A 26 2.97 -12.16 13.26
CA ALA A 26 1.76 -11.44 12.91
C ALA A 26 1.82 -10.95 11.46
N VAL A 27 0.83 -11.34 10.65
CA VAL A 27 0.64 -10.86 9.27
C VAL A 27 -0.56 -9.94 9.24
N ILE A 28 -0.29 -8.64 9.06
CA ILE A 28 -1.31 -7.59 9.07
C ILE A 28 -1.71 -7.21 7.64
N GLY A 29 -2.99 -7.39 7.31
CA GLY A 29 -3.57 -7.15 6.00
C GLY A 29 -3.54 -8.38 5.11
N ILE A 30 -4.64 -9.14 5.07
CA ILE A 30 -4.78 -10.41 4.33
C ILE A 30 -5.26 -10.14 2.90
N GLY A 31 -4.45 -9.39 2.15
CA GLY A 31 -4.56 -9.24 0.69
C GLY A 31 -3.66 -10.22 -0.05
N GLY A 32 -3.45 -10.02 -1.36
CA GLY A 32 -2.65 -10.96 -2.18
C GLY A 32 -1.22 -11.22 -1.65
N VAL A 33 -0.55 -10.21 -1.10
CA VAL A 33 0.77 -10.35 -0.47
C VAL A 33 0.65 -10.95 0.94
N GLY A 34 -0.28 -10.48 1.78
CA GLY A 34 -0.51 -11.05 3.11
C GLY A 34 -0.80 -12.55 3.07
N CYS A 35 -1.68 -12.98 2.15
CA CYS A 35 -1.92 -14.39 1.85
C CYS A 35 -0.64 -15.15 1.51
N SER A 36 0.23 -14.56 0.69
CA SER A 36 1.53 -15.16 0.34
C SER A 36 2.47 -15.20 1.55
N CYS A 37 2.46 -14.18 2.42
CA CYS A 37 3.25 -14.16 3.65
C CYS A 37 2.81 -15.26 4.63
N LEU A 38 1.51 -15.53 4.77
CA LEU A 38 1.01 -16.65 5.58
C LEU A 38 1.56 -18.00 5.10
N GLN A 39 1.45 -18.24 3.78
CA GLN A 39 1.90 -19.49 3.18
C GLN A 39 3.41 -19.68 3.29
N ILE A 40 4.17 -18.60 3.11
CA ILE A 40 5.63 -18.66 3.21
C ILE A 40 6.05 -18.77 4.67
N ALA A 41 5.48 -18.01 5.60
CA ALA A 41 5.72 -18.17 7.04
C ALA A 41 5.52 -19.63 7.48
N ARG A 42 4.42 -20.25 7.02
CA ARG A 42 4.16 -21.67 7.28
C ARG A 42 5.19 -22.59 6.66
N ALA A 43 5.61 -22.33 5.41
CA ALA A 43 6.63 -23.11 4.73
C ALA A 43 8.02 -23.02 5.38
N PHE A 44 8.33 -21.88 6.02
CA PHE A 44 9.55 -21.68 6.81
C PHE A 44 9.47 -22.23 8.24
N GLY A 45 8.32 -22.80 8.63
CA GLY A 45 8.15 -23.53 9.87
C GLY A 45 7.70 -22.68 11.07
N ALA A 46 7.17 -21.48 10.85
CA ALA A 46 6.56 -20.70 11.93
C ALA A 46 5.43 -21.50 12.63
N SER A 47 5.42 -21.47 13.96
CA SER A 47 4.47 -22.23 14.78
C SER A 47 3.16 -21.48 14.95
N ASP A 48 3.23 -20.16 15.14
CA ASP A 48 2.10 -19.32 15.49
C ASP A 48 1.98 -18.17 14.49
N ILE A 49 1.01 -18.26 13.60
CA ILE A 49 0.80 -17.29 12.52
C ILE A 49 -0.53 -16.59 12.75
N ILE A 50 -0.46 -15.34 13.20
CA ILE A 50 -1.62 -14.52 13.54
C ILE A 50 -1.97 -13.64 12.34
N ALA A 51 -3.11 -13.91 11.72
CA ALA A 51 -3.65 -13.09 10.65
C ALA A 51 -4.53 -11.97 11.21
N VAL A 52 -4.24 -10.73 10.83
CA VAL A 52 -5.00 -9.56 11.26
C VAL A 52 -5.56 -8.84 10.04
N ASP A 53 -6.87 -8.63 10.01
CA ASP A 53 -7.58 -7.87 8.96
C ASP A 53 -8.87 -7.28 9.56
N VAL A 54 -9.58 -6.47 8.79
CA VAL A 54 -10.89 -5.92 9.17
C VAL A 54 -12.04 -6.69 8.52
N GLN A 55 -11.77 -7.53 7.51
CA GLN A 55 -12.79 -8.29 6.77
C GLN A 55 -12.77 -9.77 7.17
N ASP A 56 -13.92 -10.30 7.61
CA ASP A 56 -14.02 -11.69 8.08
C ASP A 56 -13.76 -12.72 6.99
N ASP A 57 -14.20 -12.45 5.77
CA ASP A 57 -13.99 -13.34 4.62
C ASP A 57 -12.50 -13.55 4.34
N LYS A 58 -11.71 -12.48 4.42
CA LYS A 58 -10.25 -12.54 4.30
C LYS A 58 -9.61 -13.32 5.45
N LEU A 59 -10.10 -13.14 6.68
CA LEU A 59 -9.61 -13.87 7.84
C LEU A 59 -9.95 -15.36 7.78
N GLN A 60 -11.15 -15.73 7.35
CA GLN A 60 -11.50 -17.14 7.13
C GLN A 60 -10.61 -17.76 6.06
N ASN A 61 -10.33 -17.02 4.98
CA ASN A 61 -9.38 -17.44 3.98
C ASN A 61 -7.95 -17.58 4.56
N ALA A 62 -7.53 -16.69 5.48
CA ALA A 62 -6.22 -16.75 6.13
C ALA A 62 -5.96 -18.09 6.83
N LEU A 63 -6.96 -18.66 7.51
CA LEU A 63 -6.85 -19.96 8.17
C LEU A 63 -6.54 -21.07 7.18
N THR A 64 -7.15 -21.03 5.99
CA THR A 64 -6.86 -22.01 4.92
C THR A 64 -5.46 -21.86 4.32
N LEU A 65 -4.84 -20.68 4.50
CA LEU A 65 -3.55 -20.32 3.95
C LEU A 65 -2.40 -20.44 4.95
N GLY A 66 -2.67 -20.96 6.15
CA GLY A 66 -1.65 -21.29 7.15
C GLY A 66 -1.65 -20.41 8.39
N ALA A 67 -2.58 -19.44 8.52
CA ALA A 67 -2.77 -18.76 9.80
C ALA A 67 -3.27 -19.75 10.86
N THR A 68 -2.70 -19.70 12.06
CA THR A 68 -3.15 -20.48 13.22
C THR A 68 -4.18 -19.69 14.05
N HIS A 69 -4.12 -18.35 13.97
CA HIS A 69 -5.04 -17.46 14.65
C HIS A 69 -5.51 -16.35 13.71
N ILE A 70 -6.73 -15.87 13.95
CA ILE A 70 -7.31 -14.73 13.23
C ILE A 70 -7.80 -13.68 14.22
N VAL A 71 -7.66 -12.42 13.83
CA VAL A 71 -8.10 -11.26 14.59
C VAL A 71 -8.81 -10.29 13.64
N ASN A 72 -10.10 -10.06 13.88
CA ASN A 72 -10.83 -9.01 13.18
C ASN A 72 -10.69 -7.68 13.92
N ALA A 73 -9.82 -6.81 13.42
CA ALA A 73 -9.52 -5.52 14.02
C ALA A 73 -10.68 -4.51 13.98
N ALA A 74 -11.77 -4.78 13.25
CA ALA A 74 -12.98 -3.95 13.21
C ALA A 74 -14.08 -4.42 14.18
N LYS A 75 -14.03 -5.67 14.67
CA LYS A 75 -15.07 -6.27 15.53
C LYS A 75 -14.58 -6.56 16.93
N GLU A 76 -13.30 -6.87 17.04
CA GLU A 76 -12.63 -7.16 18.28
C GLU A 76 -11.48 -6.17 18.39
N ASN A 77 -11.27 -5.64 19.59
CA ASN A 77 -10.03 -4.96 19.85
C ASN A 77 -8.93 -6.03 19.74
N ALA A 78 -8.08 -5.97 18.70
CA ALA A 78 -7.00 -6.94 18.51
C ALA A 78 -6.15 -7.12 19.78
N VAL A 79 -6.12 -6.04 20.58
CA VAL A 79 -5.56 -5.89 21.92
C VAL A 79 -6.07 -6.92 22.94
N ASP A 80 -7.36 -7.29 22.94
CA ASP A 80 -7.94 -8.16 23.98
C ASP A 80 -7.50 -9.63 23.87
N ARG A 81 -7.16 -10.10 22.66
CA ARG A 81 -6.55 -11.43 22.45
C ARG A 81 -5.04 -11.46 22.69
N ILE A 82 -4.38 -10.30 22.81
CA ILE A 82 -2.90 -10.15 22.83
C ILE A 82 -2.37 -9.62 24.19
N ARG A 83 -3.22 -9.43 25.21
CA ARG A 83 -2.91 -8.73 26.49
C ARG A 83 -1.46 -8.79 27.01
N GLY A 84 -0.88 -7.59 27.19
CA GLY A 84 0.44 -7.30 27.77
C GLY A 84 1.06 -5.94 27.37
N HIS A 85 0.45 -5.16 26.47
CA HIS A 85 1.03 -3.93 25.90
C HIS A 85 0.01 -2.80 25.75
N ASP A 86 -0.04 -1.89 26.72
CA ASP A 86 -1.02 -0.79 26.82
C ASP A 86 -0.66 0.51 26.06
N ASP A 87 0.20 0.46 25.02
CA ASP A 87 0.53 1.65 24.21
C ASP A 87 0.27 1.46 22.70
N LEU A 88 -0.73 0.66 22.34
CA LEU A 88 -1.16 0.48 20.94
C LEU A 88 -2.40 1.32 20.63
N CYS A 89 -2.34 2.60 20.98
CA CYS A 89 -3.20 3.66 20.46
C CYS A 89 -2.60 4.18 19.15
N GLU A 90 -3.40 4.88 18.36
CA GLU A 90 -3.15 5.53 17.06
C GLU A 90 -1.69 5.89 16.68
N ASP A 91 -0.85 6.29 17.65
CA ASP A 91 0.59 6.56 17.49
C ASP A 91 1.44 5.32 17.09
N PHE A 92 1.04 4.10 17.50
CA PHE A 92 1.77 2.86 17.17
C PHE A 92 1.77 2.55 15.66
N PHE A 93 0.69 2.93 14.96
CA PHE A 93 0.58 2.77 13.52
C PHE A 93 1.46 3.76 12.74
N ALA A 94 1.80 4.91 13.34
CA ALA A 94 2.70 5.91 12.75
C ALA A 94 4.18 5.51 12.85
N TYR A 95 4.58 4.73 13.87
CA TYR A 95 6.01 4.51 14.19
C TYR A 95 6.60 3.15 13.79
N ASN A 96 5.81 2.12 13.48
CA ASN A 96 6.35 0.77 13.28
C ASN A 96 6.60 0.41 11.80
N ARG A 97 7.73 0.89 11.28
CA ARG A 97 8.24 0.59 9.94
C ARG A 97 9.58 -0.13 10.00
N ALA A 98 9.57 -1.36 9.49
CA ALA A 98 10.69 -2.29 9.32
C ALA A 98 11.09 -3.11 10.57
N LYS A 99 10.92 -4.43 10.43
CA LYS A 99 11.50 -5.54 11.22
C LYS A 99 10.85 -6.01 12.53
N GLY A 100 9.82 -5.35 13.07
CA GLY A 100 9.31 -5.78 14.39
C GLY A 100 10.39 -5.71 15.48
N THR A 101 11.39 -4.86 15.26
CA THR A 101 12.48 -4.54 16.18
C THR A 101 12.59 -3.02 16.16
N LEU A 102 12.68 -2.38 17.32
CA LEU A 102 12.91 -0.94 17.40
C LEU A 102 14.32 -0.58 16.90
N TYR A 103 14.56 0.72 16.71
CA TYR A 103 15.87 1.24 16.27
C TYR A 103 17.04 0.91 17.22
N ASP A 104 16.76 0.42 18.43
CA ASP A 104 17.73 -0.04 19.43
C ASP A 104 18.05 -1.55 19.34
N GLY A 105 17.34 -2.32 18.48
CA GLY A 105 17.54 -3.75 18.33
C GLY A 105 16.69 -4.64 19.24
N GLU A 106 15.73 -4.09 20.00
CA GLU A 106 14.83 -4.87 20.84
C GLU A 106 13.39 -4.98 20.27
N THR A 107 12.77 -6.15 20.39
CA THR A 107 11.32 -6.32 20.14
C THR A 107 10.54 -5.89 21.39
N ARG A 108 9.38 -5.29 21.18
CA ARG A 108 8.42 -4.98 22.26
C ARG A 108 7.16 -5.82 22.17
N LEU A 109 7.18 -6.92 21.43
CA LEU A 109 6.06 -7.84 21.32
C LEU A 109 6.52 -9.21 21.79
N PHE A 110 5.84 -9.76 22.78
CA PHE A 110 6.16 -11.05 23.35
C PHE A 110 4.90 -11.92 23.48
N LEU A 111 5.05 -13.23 23.32
CA LEU A 111 3.97 -14.18 23.56
C LEU A 111 3.67 -14.26 25.06
N ARG A 112 2.41 -14.06 25.43
CA ARG A 112 1.94 -14.04 26.83
C ARG A 112 2.23 -15.32 27.63
N HIS A 113 2.36 -16.45 26.95
CA HIS A 113 2.54 -17.74 27.61
C HIS A 113 3.99 -18.01 28.02
N ASP A 114 4.97 -17.50 27.27
CA ASP A 114 6.38 -17.87 27.43
C ASP A 114 7.38 -16.72 27.23
N ASP A 115 6.89 -15.48 27.08
CA ASP A 115 7.68 -14.28 26.83
C ASP A 115 8.64 -14.41 25.63
N SER A 116 8.31 -15.27 24.67
CA SER A 116 9.09 -15.39 23.44
C SER A 116 8.82 -14.20 22.51
N PRO A 117 9.84 -13.67 21.81
CA PRO A 117 9.70 -12.50 20.96
C PRO A 117 8.81 -12.76 19.73
N VAL A 118 7.90 -11.83 19.44
CA VAL A 118 7.02 -11.86 18.26
C VAL A 118 7.55 -10.89 17.21
N TYR A 119 7.73 -11.40 15.99
CA TYR A 119 8.18 -10.60 14.86
C TYR A 119 6.97 -10.13 14.04
N MET A 120 6.71 -8.81 14.04
CA MET A 120 5.58 -8.20 13.33
C MET A 120 5.94 -7.87 11.88
N TYR A 121 5.10 -8.28 10.93
CA TYR A 121 5.18 -7.86 9.54
C TYR A 121 3.96 -7.03 9.13
N SER A 122 4.19 -5.75 8.83
CA SER A 122 3.16 -4.84 8.32
C SER A 122 3.27 -4.65 6.82
N MET A 123 2.17 -4.90 6.12
CA MET A 123 1.96 -4.56 4.70
C MET A 123 2.18 -3.08 4.38
N GLY A 124 2.17 -2.20 5.39
CA GLY A 124 2.49 -0.77 5.25
C GLY A 124 3.92 -0.54 4.73
N GLY A 125 4.86 -1.43 5.02
CA GLY A 125 6.23 -1.33 4.51
C GLY A 125 6.30 -1.36 2.99
N CYS A 126 5.76 -2.41 2.35
CA CYS A 126 5.84 -2.58 0.90
C CYS A 126 5.00 -1.56 0.12
N ALA A 127 3.79 -1.27 0.60
CA ALA A 127 2.87 -0.37 -0.10
C ALA A 127 3.40 1.05 -0.13
N VAL A 128 3.90 1.54 1.01
CA VAL A 128 4.48 2.88 1.12
C VAL A 128 5.78 2.98 0.37
N PHE A 129 6.58 1.92 0.39
CA PHE A 129 7.82 1.91 -0.36
C PHE A 129 7.60 2.01 -1.87
N THR A 130 6.59 1.29 -2.35
CA THR A 130 6.13 1.37 -3.75
C THR A 130 5.55 2.73 -4.08
N ALA A 131 4.73 3.28 -3.17
CA ALA A 131 4.14 4.60 -3.34
C ALA A 131 5.19 5.72 -3.32
N TYR A 132 6.20 5.63 -2.47
CA TYR A 132 7.32 6.58 -2.43
C TYR A 132 8.10 6.53 -3.72
N GLY A 133 8.45 5.34 -4.22
CA GLY A 133 9.15 5.23 -5.50
C GLY A 133 8.34 5.80 -6.67
N ALA A 134 7.03 5.55 -6.68
CA ALA A 134 6.13 6.11 -7.68
C ALA A 134 5.98 7.63 -7.60
N THR A 135 5.83 8.20 -6.41
CA THR A 135 5.58 9.63 -6.20
C THR A 135 6.87 10.47 -6.26
N ALA A 136 7.96 9.99 -5.66
CA ALA A 136 9.23 10.70 -5.58
C ALA A 136 10.05 10.59 -6.87
N HIS A 137 10.09 9.40 -7.50
CA HIS A 137 11.01 9.14 -8.61
C HIS A 137 10.32 9.08 -9.97
N ALA A 138 9.18 8.41 -10.08
CA ALA A 138 8.49 8.28 -11.37
C ALA A 138 7.64 9.51 -11.69
N ALA A 139 6.84 9.96 -10.72
CA ALA A 139 6.06 11.18 -10.83
C ALA A 139 6.92 12.43 -10.60
N GLU A 140 7.92 12.36 -9.71
CA GLU A 140 8.70 13.52 -9.24
C GLU A 140 7.77 14.66 -8.82
N ILE A 141 6.81 14.36 -7.95
CA ILE A 141 5.81 15.33 -7.47
C ILE A 141 6.53 16.53 -6.84
N ARG A 142 6.05 17.72 -7.21
CA ARG A 142 6.53 19.00 -6.69
C ARG A 142 5.45 19.70 -5.87
N PRO A 143 5.83 20.58 -4.94
CA PRO A 143 4.86 21.45 -4.28
C PRO A 143 4.01 22.20 -5.30
N GLY A 144 2.68 22.17 -5.12
CA GLY A 144 1.70 22.77 -6.02
C GLY A 144 1.29 21.92 -7.22
N ASP A 145 1.87 20.72 -7.42
CA ASP A 145 1.39 19.81 -8.45
C ASP A 145 -0.02 19.28 -8.09
N SER A 146 -0.79 19.01 -9.14
CA SER A 146 -2.07 18.32 -9.06
C SER A 146 -1.93 16.84 -9.43
N ILE A 147 -2.55 15.95 -8.66
CA ILE A 147 -2.42 14.50 -8.81
C ILE A 147 -3.77 13.78 -8.75
N ALA A 148 -4.01 12.85 -9.67
CA ALA A 148 -5.08 11.87 -9.55
C ALA A 148 -4.50 10.49 -9.19
N VAL A 149 -5.06 9.81 -8.18
CA VAL A 149 -4.69 8.44 -7.80
C VAL A 149 -5.87 7.51 -8.07
N ILE A 150 -5.68 6.60 -9.03
CA ILE A 150 -6.68 5.64 -9.46
C ILE A 150 -6.43 4.30 -8.77
N GLY A 151 -7.37 3.94 -7.89
CA GLY A 151 -7.35 2.75 -7.04
C GLY A 151 -6.90 3.06 -5.62
N ILE A 152 -7.85 3.17 -4.70
CA ILE A 152 -7.61 3.50 -3.29
C ILE A 152 -7.51 2.20 -2.48
N GLY A 153 -6.47 1.42 -2.80
CA GLY A 153 -5.97 0.30 -1.99
C GLY A 153 -4.74 0.70 -1.18
N GLY A 154 -4.00 -0.25 -0.61
CA GLY A 154 -2.84 0.06 0.24
C GLY A 154 -1.80 1.00 -0.42
N VAL A 155 -1.44 0.73 -1.69
CA VAL A 155 -0.52 1.59 -2.45
C VAL A 155 -1.16 2.94 -2.78
N GLY A 156 -2.42 2.96 -3.18
CA GLY A 156 -3.13 4.20 -3.52
C GLY A 156 -3.27 5.14 -2.32
N CYS A 157 -3.69 4.63 -1.17
CA CYS A 157 -3.74 5.37 0.09
C CYS A 157 -2.37 5.95 0.45
N SER A 158 -1.31 5.16 0.27
CA SER A 158 0.06 5.62 0.49
C SER A 158 0.46 6.74 -0.48
N CYS A 159 0.03 6.67 -1.75
CA CYS A 159 0.30 7.71 -2.74
C CYS A 159 -0.39 9.04 -2.39
N LEU A 160 -1.63 9.01 -1.90
CA LEU A 160 -2.34 10.22 -1.46
C LEU A 160 -1.56 10.96 -0.38
N GLN A 161 -1.11 10.20 0.61
CA GLN A 161 -0.38 10.70 1.77
C GLN A 161 0.99 11.27 1.40
N ILE A 162 1.76 10.54 0.59
CA ILE A 162 3.09 11.00 0.16
C ILE A 162 2.96 12.20 -0.78
N ALA A 163 1.94 12.23 -1.65
CA ALA A 163 1.68 13.40 -2.48
C ALA A 163 1.36 14.64 -1.63
N ARG A 164 0.56 14.48 -0.57
CA ARG A 164 0.28 15.55 0.38
C ARG A 164 1.57 16.03 1.06
N ALA A 165 2.42 15.10 1.47
CA ALA A 165 3.71 15.39 2.08
C ALA A 165 4.65 16.19 1.16
N PHE A 166 4.65 15.87 -0.13
CA PHE A 166 5.42 16.60 -1.14
C PHE A 166 4.77 17.93 -1.53
N GLY A 167 3.65 18.29 -0.91
CA GLY A 167 3.01 19.60 -1.08
C GLY A 167 2.09 19.69 -2.29
N ALA A 168 1.57 18.57 -2.81
CA ALA A 168 0.55 18.60 -3.86
C ALA A 168 -0.69 19.41 -3.43
N SER A 169 -1.23 20.24 -4.32
CA SER A 169 -2.36 21.13 -4.03
C SER A 169 -3.69 20.39 -4.16
N ASP A 170 -3.87 19.71 -5.29
CA ASP A 170 -5.10 19.02 -5.68
C ASP A 170 -4.80 17.53 -5.77
N ILE A 171 -5.29 16.79 -4.80
CA ILE A 171 -5.12 15.34 -4.67
C ILE A 171 -6.50 14.70 -4.88
N ILE A 172 -6.72 14.08 -6.04
CA ILE A 172 -7.98 13.48 -6.45
C ILE A 172 -7.88 11.96 -6.24
N ALA A 173 -8.71 11.42 -5.35
CA ALA A 173 -8.85 9.99 -5.14
C ALA A 173 -9.94 9.40 -6.06
N VAL A 174 -9.63 8.33 -6.77
CA VAL A 174 -10.56 7.66 -7.70
C VAL A 174 -10.69 6.19 -7.33
N ASP A 175 -11.89 5.76 -6.99
CA ASP A 175 -12.25 4.36 -6.69
C ASP A 175 -13.71 4.12 -7.11
N VAL A 176 -14.21 2.91 -6.91
CA VAL A 176 -15.62 2.54 -7.15
C VAL A 176 -16.42 2.41 -5.86
N GLN A 177 -15.75 2.28 -4.71
CA GLN A 177 -16.39 2.13 -3.40
C GLN A 177 -16.44 3.46 -2.66
N ASP A 178 -17.63 3.90 -2.25
CA ASP A 178 -17.79 5.18 -1.54
C ASP A 178 -17.05 5.21 -0.20
N ASP A 179 -17.09 4.12 0.57
CA ASP A 179 -16.42 4.05 1.88
C ASP A 179 -14.91 4.27 1.78
N LYS A 180 -14.27 3.71 0.75
CA LYS A 180 -12.85 3.94 0.47
C LYS A 180 -12.57 5.40 0.11
N LEU A 181 -13.46 6.02 -0.66
CA LEU A 181 -13.34 7.41 -1.05
C LEU A 181 -13.53 8.35 0.14
N GLN A 182 -14.48 8.08 1.02
CA GLN A 182 -14.64 8.86 2.25
C GLN A 182 -13.39 8.76 3.13
N ASN A 183 -12.84 7.56 3.31
CA ASN A 183 -11.57 7.38 4.02
C ASN A 183 -10.38 8.05 3.29
N ALA A 184 -10.41 8.16 1.96
CA ALA A 184 -9.35 8.83 1.23
C ALA A 184 -9.18 10.30 1.63
N LEU A 185 -10.27 10.97 2.01
CA LEU A 185 -10.25 12.38 2.46
C LEU A 185 -9.46 12.54 3.77
N THR A 186 -9.52 11.56 4.67
CA THR A 186 -8.74 11.59 5.91
C THR A 186 -7.27 11.26 5.67
N LEU A 187 -6.95 10.65 4.53
CA LEU A 187 -5.60 10.23 4.11
C LEU A 187 -4.95 11.21 3.12
N GLY A 188 -5.44 12.45 3.07
CA GLY A 188 -4.83 13.53 2.29
C GLY A 188 -5.46 13.79 0.92
N ALA A 189 -6.48 13.03 0.50
CA ALA A 189 -7.25 13.43 -0.67
C ALA A 189 -8.01 14.74 -0.41
N THR A 190 -7.97 15.63 -1.40
CA THR A 190 -8.73 16.88 -1.39
C THR A 190 -10.07 16.75 -2.12
N HIS A 191 -10.14 15.79 -3.05
CA HIS A 191 -11.29 15.54 -3.90
C HIS A 191 -11.45 14.03 -4.09
N ILE A 192 -12.68 13.60 -4.35
CA ILE A 192 -13.02 12.20 -4.60
C ILE A 192 -13.86 12.07 -5.86
N VAL A 193 -13.67 10.97 -6.58
CA VAL A 193 -14.42 10.61 -7.79
C VAL A 193 -14.80 9.15 -7.72
N ASN A 194 -16.10 8.87 -7.79
CA ASN A 194 -16.59 7.49 -7.86
C ASN A 194 -16.73 7.06 -9.33
N ALA A 195 -15.77 6.26 -9.80
CA ALA A 195 -15.71 5.79 -11.19
C ALA A 195 -16.80 4.79 -11.56
N ALA A 196 -17.59 4.29 -10.60
CA ALA A 196 -18.79 3.48 -10.88
C ALA A 196 -20.04 4.35 -11.12
N LYS A 197 -20.02 5.62 -10.69
CA LYS A 197 -21.16 6.54 -10.81
C LYS A 197 -20.98 7.57 -11.93
N GLU A 198 -19.74 7.88 -12.28
CA GLU A 198 -19.42 8.90 -13.28
C GLU A 198 -18.13 8.58 -14.05
N ASN A 199 -17.93 9.24 -15.20
CA ASN A 199 -16.70 9.10 -15.96
C ASN A 199 -15.55 9.85 -15.29
N ALA A 200 -14.65 9.11 -14.66
CA ALA A 200 -13.52 9.68 -13.95
C ALA A 200 -12.60 10.55 -14.83
N VAL A 201 -12.38 10.17 -16.09
CA VAL A 201 -11.52 10.95 -17.01
C VAL A 201 -12.11 12.31 -17.29
N ASP A 202 -13.41 12.37 -17.58
CA ASP A 202 -14.09 13.62 -17.88
C ASP A 202 -14.10 14.54 -16.65
N ARG A 203 -14.38 13.98 -15.48
CA ARG A 203 -14.35 14.73 -14.22
C ARG A 203 -12.97 15.27 -13.93
N ILE A 204 -11.93 14.44 -14.09
CA ILE A 204 -10.54 14.86 -13.87
C ILE A 204 -10.14 15.97 -14.85
N ARG A 205 -10.45 15.82 -16.14
CA ARG A 205 -10.11 16.79 -17.18
C ARG A 205 -10.85 18.11 -17.08
N VAL A 206 -12.14 18.08 -16.78
CA VAL A 206 -12.95 19.31 -16.74
C VAL A 206 -12.71 20.07 -15.44
N GLY A 207 -12.49 19.36 -14.34
CA GLY A 207 -12.32 19.95 -13.02
C GLY A 207 -10.89 20.44 -12.76
N TRP A 208 -9.91 19.54 -12.86
CA TRP A 208 -8.58 19.77 -12.28
C TRP A 208 -7.44 19.75 -13.31
N CYS A 209 -7.54 18.95 -14.39
CA CYS A 209 -6.48 18.77 -15.38
C CYS A 209 -5.12 18.46 -14.73
N VAL A 210 -4.97 17.25 -14.18
CA VAL A 210 -3.85 16.92 -13.30
C VAL A 210 -2.47 16.91 -13.98
N ASP A 211 -1.44 17.32 -13.25
CA ASP A 211 -0.03 17.20 -13.63
C ASP A 211 0.42 15.74 -13.68
N VAL A 212 -0.04 14.97 -12.70
CA VAL A 212 0.31 13.57 -12.48
C VAL A 212 -0.96 12.74 -12.36
N ALA A 213 -0.97 11.56 -12.99
CA ALA A 213 -1.94 10.52 -12.66
C ALA A 213 -1.19 9.25 -12.27
N VAL A 214 -1.66 8.56 -11.24
CA VAL A 214 -1.10 7.30 -10.74
C VAL A 214 -2.14 6.20 -10.87
N GLU A 215 -1.75 5.07 -11.43
CA GLU A 215 -2.57 3.87 -11.57
C GLU A 215 -2.07 2.77 -10.62
N ALA A 216 -2.94 2.28 -9.74
CA ALA A 216 -2.59 1.33 -8.69
C ALA A 216 -3.45 0.04 -8.68
N LEU A 217 -4.16 -0.30 -9.77
CA LEU A 217 -4.91 -1.56 -9.89
C LEU A 217 -4.31 -2.58 -10.87
N GLY A 218 -3.73 -2.12 -11.98
CA GLY A 218 -3.21 -2.98 -13.03
C GLY A 218 -4.29 -3.53 -13.97
N LYS A 219 -5.35 -2.76 -14.24
CA LYS A 219 -6.38 -3.13 -15.23
C LYS A 219 -6.19 -2.32 -16.52
N PRO A 220 -6.45 -2.88 -17.72
CA PRO A 220 -6.40 -2.12 -18.97
C PRO A 220 -7.25 -0.86 -18.93
N GLN A 221 -8.46 -0.95 -18.36
CA GLN A 221 -9.36 0.20 -18.22
C GLN A 221 -8.73 1.33 -17.36
N THR A 222 -8.13 1.00 -16.23
CA THR A 222 -7.57 2.01 -15.31
C THR A 222 -6.25 2.57 -15.83
N PHE A 223 -5.49 1.76 -16.58
CA PHE A 223 -4.37 2.23 -17.39
C PHE A 223 -4.80 3.30 -18.40
N MET A 224 -5.86 3.04 -19.18
CA MET A 224 -6.42 4.02 -20.11
C MET A 224 -6.86 5.29 -19.39
N GLN A 225 -7.61 5.15 -18.29
CA GLN A 225 -8.08 6.28 -17.51
C GLN A 225 -6.91 7.13 -17.00
N CYS A 226 -5.85 6.51 -16.49
CA CYS A 226 -4.66 7.19 -16.01
C CYS A 226 -3.98 8.01 -17.12
N THR A 227 -3.72 7.38 -18.28
CA THR A 227 -3.09 8.08 -19.41
C THR A 227 -3.95 9.23 -19.94
N LEU A 228 -5.27 9.08 -19.92
CA LEU A 228 -6.20 10.10 -20.38
C LEU A 228 -6.41 11.22 -19.36
N SER A 229 -6.16 11.01 -18.07
CA SER A 229 -6.46 11.99 -17.03
C SER A 229 -5.50 13.18 -16.98
N VAL A 230 -4.27 13.01 -17.46
CA VAL A 230 -3.23 14.05 -17.38
C VAL A 230 -3.38 15.15 -18.43
N LYS A 231 -2.98 16.35 -18.04
CA LYS A 231 -2.86 17.53 -18.92
C LYS A 231 -1.71 17.38 -19.92
N ASP A 232 -1.64 18.30 -20.87
CA ASP A 232 -0.53 18.36 -21.83
C ASP A 232 0.81 18.51 -21.09
N GLY A 233 1.79 17.66 -21.42
CA GLY A 233 3.08 17.57 -20.74
C GLY A 233 3.09 16.75 -19.43
N GLY A 234 1.93 16.27 -18.98
CA GLY A 234 1.77 15.55 -17.72
C GLY A 234 2.31 14.12 -17.72
N LYS A 235 2.35 13.52 -16.53
CA LYS A 235 2.93 12.19 -16.28
C LYS A 235 1.87 11.19 -15.81
N ALA A 236 1.66 10.13 -16.58
CA ALA A 236 0.86 8.98 -16.18
C ALA A 236 1.79 7.87 -15.67
N VAL A 237 1.72 7.59 -14.38
CA VAL A 237 2.57 6.63 -13.67
C VAL A 237 1.80 5.34 -13.41
N MET A 238 2.36 4.22 -13.83
CA MET A 238 1.75 2.90 -13.74
C MET A 238 2.46 2.09 -12.66
N ILE A 239 1.72 1.73 -11.62
CA ILE A 239 2.20 0.89 -10.51
C ILE A 239 1.53 -0.48 -10.55
N GLY A 240 0.22 -0.50 -10.85
CA GLY A 240 -0.58 -1.70 -10.81
C GLY A 240 -0.08 -2.77 -11.79
N LEU A 241 -0.05 -4.02 -11.32
CA LEU A 241 0.37 -5.16 -12.12
C LEU A 241 -0.84 -5.91 -12.67
N SER A 242 -0.83 -6.12 -13.99
CA SER A 242 -1.86 -6.87 -14.71
C SER A 242 -1.50 -8.35 -14.88
N GLN A 243 -2.45 -9.15 -15.35
CA GLN A 243 -2.14 -10.49 -15.85
C GLN A 243 -1.13 -10.39 -17.01
N ALA A 244 -0.19 -11.35 -17.08
CA ALA A 244 0.77 -11.44 -18.17
C ALA A 244 0.05 -11.44 -19.53
N GLY A 245 0.51 -10.59 -20.45
CA GLY A 245 -0.11 -10.42 -21.77
C GLY A 245 -1.26 -9.41 -21.83
N SER A 246 -1.67 -8.79 -20.71
CA SER A 246 -2.62 -7.68 -20.76
C SER A 246 -2.00 -6.47 -21.47
N VAL A 247 -2.79 -5.81 -22.32
CA VAL A 247 -2.35 -4.65 -23.11
C VAL A 247 -3.18 -3.42 -22.73
N GLY A 248 -2.50 -2.29 -22.56
CA GLY A 248 -3.11 -0.97 -22.49
C GLY A 248 -2.79 -0.19 -23.77
N GLU A 249 -3.81 0.36 -24.42
CA GLU A 249 -3.65 1.10 -25.67
C GLU A 249 -3.27 2.56 -25.41
N ILE A 250 -2.60 3.22 -26.37
CA ILE A 250 -2.28 4.64 -26.25
C ILE A 250 -2.46 5.29 -27.61
N ASP A 251 -3.19 6.42 -27.65
CA ASP A 251 -3.22 7.28 -28.82
C ASP A 251 -1.83 7.91 -29.05
N ILE A 252 -1.18 7.48 -30.13
CA ILE A 252 0.16 7.92 -30.53
C ILE A 252 0.19 9.43 -30.81
N ASN A 253 -0.82 9.97 -31.49
CA ASN A 253 -0.86 11.39 -31.81
C ASN A 253 -1.01 12.23 -30.54
N ARG A 254 -1.85 11.80 -29.61
CA ARG A 254 -1.96 12.47 -28.30
C ARG A 254 -0.64 12.37 -27.54
N LEU A 255 -0.05 11.18 -27.44
CA LEU A 255 1.22 10.96 -26.75
C LEU A 255 2.31 11.92 -27.25
N VAL A 256 2.49 11.98 -28.57
CA VAL A 256 3.54 12.79 -29.21
C VAL A 256 3.18 14.28 -29.18
N LYS A 257 2.01 14.68 -29.69
CA LYS A 257 1.65 16.11 -29.84
C LYS A 257 1.45 16.80 -28.50
N ARG A 258 0.92 16.08 -27.50
CA ARG A 258 0.66 16.61 -26.16
C ARG A 258 1.79 16.33 -25.18
N LYS A 259 2.89 15.72 -25.63
CA LYS A 259 4.10 15.44 -24.82
C LYS A 259 3.79 14.67 -23.53
N ILE A 260 2.84 13.73 -23.60
CA ILE A 260 2.45 12.93 -22.44
C ILE A 260 3.58 11.93 -22.13
N LYS A 261 3.84 11.71 -20.84
CA LYS A 261 4.80 10.71 -20.38
C LYS A 261 4.04 9.54 -19.76
N VAL A 262 4.33 8.31 -20.19
CA VAL A 262 3.81 7.09 -19.57
C VAL A 262 4.99 6.35 -18.96
N ILE A 263 4.96 6.17 -17.64
CA ILE A 263 6.11 5.76 -16.85
C ILE A 263 5.71 4.56 -15.98
N GLY A 264 6.42 3.45 -16.09
CA GLY A 264 6.29 2.34 -15.16
C GLY A 264 7.04 2.64 -13.86
N SER A 265 6.46 2.28 -12.71
CA SER A 265 7.12 2.33 -11.41
C SER A 265 7.00 0.99 -10.71
N TYR A 266 8.11 0.51 -10.16
CA TYR A 266 8.16 -0.77 -9.46
C TYR A 266 8.97 -0.64 -8.17
N GLY A 267 8.29 -0.79 -7.02
CA GLY A 267 8.89 -0.64 -5.70
C GLY A 267 9.50 0.75 -5.47
N GLY A 268 10.54 0.78 -4.64
CA GLY A 268 11.40 1.95 -4.39
C GLY A 268 12.86 1.52 -4.29
N ARG A 269 13.76 2.43 -3.92
CA ARG A 269 15.19 2.20 -3.74
C ARG A 269 15.53 1.98 -2.27
N ALA A 270 15.41 0.74 -1.78
CA ALA A 270 15.36 0.39 -0.35
C ALA A 270 16.33 1.18 0.55
N ARG A 271 17.60 1.20 0.14
CA ARG A 271 18.67 1.85 0.90
C ARG A 271 18.59 3.38 0.96
N GLN A 272 18.00 4.01 -0.06
CA GLN A 272 17.96 5.46 -0.23
C GLN A 272 16.63 6.05 0.24
N ASP A 273 15.54 5.35 -0.04
CA ASP A 273 14.19 5.88 0.19
C ASP A 273 13.71 5.59 1.62
N LEU A 274 14.20 4.52 2.26
CA LEU A 274 13.74 4.14 3.60
C LEU A 274 13.97 5.24 4.65
N PRO A 275 15.14 5.91 4.73
CA PRO A 275 15.33 7.02 5.67
C PRO A 275 14.34 8.18 5.45
N GLU A 276 14.00 8.49 4.20
CA GLU A 276 13.05 9.57 3.88
C GLU A 276 11.62 9.17 4.20
N VAL A 277 11.22 7.93 3.89
CA VAL A 277 9.92 7.37 4.28
C VAL A 277 9.75 7.36 5.80
N VAL A 278 10.80 7.08 6.56
CA VAL A 278 10.78 7.16 8.04
C VAL A 278 10.53 8.58 8.52
N LYS A 279 11.24 9.58 7.99
CA LYS A 279 11.01 10.99 8.33
C LYS A 279 9.58 11.44 8.01
N LEU A 280 9.03 10.97 6.89
CA LEU A 280 7.64 11.22 6.52
C LEU A 280 6.68 10.64 7.57
N ALA A 281 6.92 9.41 8.04
CA ALA A 281 6.13 8.78 9.10
C ALA A 281 6.19 9.60 10.41
N GLU A 282 7.39 10.02 10.82
CA GLU A 282 7.61 10.85 12.02
C GLU A 282 6.89 12.20 11.94
N SER A 283 6.62 12.71 10.73
CA SER A 283 5.88 13.97 10.51
C SER A 283 4.35 13.83 10.62
N GLY A 284 3.85 12.66 11.04
CA GLY A 284 2.43 12.40 11.24
C GLY A 284 1.70 11.87 10.01
N ILE A 285 2.43 11.41 8.99
CA ILE A 285 1.84 10.71 7.85
C ILE A 285 1.53 9.28 8.30
N GLN A 286 0.28 8.85 8.16
CA GLN A 286 -0.19 7.49 8.44
C GLN A 286 0.25 6.52 7.34
N VAL A 287 1.56 6.41 7.14
CA VAL A 287 2.14 5.51 6.15
C VAL A 287 1.89 4.06 6.56
#